data_AF-A0A958Z037-F1
#
_entry.id   AF-A0A958Z037-F1
#
_cell.length_a   1.000
_cell.length_b   1.000
_cell.length_c   1.000
_cell.angle_alpha   90.00
_cell.angle_beta   90.00
_cell.angle_gamma   90.00
#
_symmetry.space_group_name_H-M   'P 1'
#
loop_
_entity.id
_entity.type
_entity.pdbx_description
1 polymer ?
#
loop_
_entity_poly.entity_id
_entity_poly.type
_entity_poly.pdbx_seq_one_letter_code
_entity_poly.pdbx_strand_id
1 'polypeptide(L)'
;MSAQNSRAKILVNAFEKQIEVANKALDQNFFKTAEGKIGALERSLESIKQKDPDFDISNLEKQLSDLKIRCGATKDKTLTTRANDKEHYYNNIKISDKLDVITRTKSLSNEDASELLALDISTIDMSRYQRVVEEFSEMTLSRDLPNLKSLIDETPIVQEVLIHYNRFSDQKRYWQTVSKLMPNSDIIKNTYLKYEAVDKELGGEAGVKSKAKAQYGEYLKNKTMPKAVTHDATAEAIIKKAYEDEGRRQGYNRTLIKINLLENDWTILTKKYTGVIVGRKRAAAIAFKDNKTGECSMYRFFEVYQQYNGSGYSNDEGTSTTQELIPCENIK
;
A
#
# COMPACT_ATOMS: atom_id res chain seq x y z
N MET A 1 -89.33 -9.47 26.06
CA MET A 1 -88.14 -8.76 26.61
C MET A 1 -86.88 -9.60 26.40
N SER A 2 -85.91 -9.02 25.67
CA SER A 2 -84.45 -9.17 25.84
C SER A 2 -83.66 -10.43 25.39
N ALA A 3 -84.04 -11.14 24.32
CA ALA A 3 -83.08 -12.04 23.64
C ALA A 3 -82.02 -11.28 22.79
N GLN A 4 -82.34 -10.04 22.38
CA GLN A 4 -81.46 -9.17 21.58
C GLN A 4 -80.14 -8.82 22.28
N ASN A 5 -80.13 -8.67 23.61
CA ASN A 5 -78.94 -8.25 24.37
C ASN A 5 -77.82 -9.31 24.46
N SER A 6 -78.04 -10.58 24.07
CA SER A 6 -77.01 -11.62 24.24
C SER A 6 -76.01 -11.71 23.08
N ARG A 7 -76.45 -11.50 21.83
CA ARG A 7 -75.60 -11.70 20.63
C ARG A 7 -74.66 -10.53 20.38
N ALA A 8 -75.13 -9.29 20.51
CA ALA A 8 -74.28 -8.10 20.40
C ALA A 8 -73.17 -8.13 21.45
N LYS A 9 -73.49 -8.49 22.70
CA LYS A 9 -72.52 -8.62 23.80
C LYS A 9 -71.39 -9.61 23.50
N ILE A 10 -71.68 -10.76 22.86
CA ILE A 10 -70.65 -11.72 22.45
C ILE A 10 -69.71 -11.12 21.41
N LEU A 11 -70.25 -10.39 20.42
CA LEU A 11 -69.46 -9.75 19.37
C LEU A 11 -68.62 -8.60 19.92
N VAL A 12 -69.15 -7.81 20.85
CA VAL A 12 -68.43 -6.74 21.54
C VAL A 12 -67.27 -7.30 22.36
N ASN A 13 -67.50 -8.34 23.17
CA ASN A 13 -66.43 -8.99 23.94
C ASN A 13 -65.33 -9.56 23.02
N ALA A 14 -65.72 -10.14 21.88
CA ALA A 14 -64.77 -10.63 20.89
C ALA A 14 -63.96 -9.48 20.28
N PHE A 15 -64.59 -8.34 19.97
CA PHE A 15 -63.93 -7.13 19.49
C PHE A 15 -62.91 -6.61 20.51
N GLU A 16 -63.31 -6.43 21.77
CA GLU A 16 -62.43 -5.95 22.84
C GLU A 16 -61.21 -6.85 23.03
N LYS A 17 -61.41 -8.17 22.99
CA LYS A 17 -60.30 -9.13 23.05
C LYS A 17 -59.36 -9.01 21.85
N GLN A 18 -59.86 -8.74 20.64
CA GLN A 18 -59.00 -8.51 19.48
C GLN A 18 -58.25 -7.16 19.59
N ILE A 19 -58.86 -6.11 20.18
CA ILE A 19 -58.19 -4.84 20.51
C ILE A 19 -57.01 -5.07 21.46
N GLU A 20 -57.21 -5.86 22.53
CA GLU A 20 -56.16 -6.20 23.49
C GLU A 20 -54.98 -6.90 22.81
N VAL A 21 -55.26 -7.90 21.97
CA VAL A 21 -54.24 -8.63 21.20
C VAL A 21 -53.49 -7.71 20.23
N ALA A 22 -54.20 -6.78 19.58
CA ALA A 22 -53.59 -5.82 18.66
C ALA A 22 -52.67 -4.85 19.42
N ASN A 23 -53.11 -4.32 20.56
CA ASN A 23 -52.28 -3.46 21.40
C ASN A 23 -51.02 -4.17 21.90
N LYS A 24 -51.15 -5.41 22.39
CA LYS A 24 -50.00 -6.23 22.80
C LYS A 24 -49.02 -6.48 21.65
N ALA A 25 -49.53 -6.71 20.43
CA ALA A 25 -48.68 -6.84 19.25
C ALA A 25 -47.93 -5.55 18.93
N LEU A 26 -48.56 -4.38 19.09
CA LEU A 26 -47.89 -3.08 18.93
C LEU A 26 -46.81 -2.85 19.99
N ASP A 27 -47.08 -3.18 21.25
CA ASP A 27 -46.10 -3.05 22.34
C ASP A 27 -44.85 -3.95 22.09
N GLN A 28 -45.01 -5.03 21.33
CA GLN A 28 -43.95 -5.95 20.92
C GLN A 28 -43.35 -5.63 19.53
N ASN A 29 -43.74 -4.52 18.88
CA ASN A 29 -43.33 -4.14 17.52
C ASN A 29 -43.70 -5.18 16.43
N PHE A 30 -44.74 -5.98 16.64
CA PHE A 30 -45.28 -6.93 15.66
C PHE A 30 -46.37 -6.28 14.78
N PHE A 31 -45.97 -5.29 13.97
CA PHE A 31 -46.88 -4.46 13.18
C PHE A 31 -47.78 -5.25 12.24
N LYS A 32 -47.26 -6.27 11.54
CA LYS A 32 -48.08 -7.12 10.65
C LYS A 32 -49.21 -7.84 11.40
N THR A 33 -48.94 -8.25 12.63
CA THR A 33 -49.95 -8.88 13.50
C THR A 33 -51.00 -7.86 13.91
N ALA A 34 -50.59 -6.65 14.33
CA ALA A 34 -51.53 -5.57 14.66
C ALA A 34 -52.39 -5.13 13.45
N GLU A 35 -51.80 -4.97 12.27
CA GLU A 35 -52.50 -4.65 11.01
C GLU A 35 -53.53 -5.73 10.66
N GLY A 36 -53.16 -7.00 10.78
CA GLY A 36 -54.09 -8.12 10.57
C GLY A 36 -55.26 -8.11 11.57
N LYS A 37 -55.04 -7.65 12.81
CA LYS A 37 -56.10 -7.50 13.82
C LYS A 37 -56.99 -6.30 13.54
N ILE A 38 -56.45 -5.17 13.09
CA ILE A 38 -57.24 -4.01 12.65
C ILE A 38 -58.24 -4.43 11.56
N GLY A 39 -57.81 -5.18 10.54
CA GLY A 39 -58.71 -5.67 9.50
C GLY A 39 -59.79 -6.64 10.02
N ALA A 40 -59.50 -7.42 11.07
CA ALA A 40 -60.50 -8.28 11.71
C ALA A 40 -61.51 -7.48 12.56
N LEU A 41 -61.06 -6.40 13.20
CA LEU A 41 -61.88 -5.49 13.99
C LEU A 41 -62.85 -4.69 13.10
N GLU A 42 -62.41 -4.23 11.93
CA GLU A 42 -63.27 -3.58 10.93
C GLU A 42 -64.45 -4.48 10.52
N ARG A 43 -64.15 -5.75 10.19
CA ARG A 43 -65.19 -6.74 9.86
C ARG A 43 -66.12 -7.03 11.05
N SER A 44 -65.60 -6.96 12.27
CA SER A 44 -66.38 -7.18 13.49
C SER A 44 -67.35 -6.03 13.74
N LEU A 45 -66.92 -4.77 13.55
CA LEU A 45 -67.81 -3.60 13.61
C LEU A 45 -68.94 -3.68 12.59
N GLU A 46 -68.63 -4.03 11.34
CA GLU A 46 -69.65 -4.20 10.30
C GLU A 46 -70.64 -5.31 10.65
N SER A 47 -70.16 -6.44 11.20
CA SER A 47 -71.05 -7.50 11.66
C SER A 47 -71.92 -7.07 12.85
N ILE A 48 -71.47 -6.17 13.72
CA ILE A 48 -72.27 -5.64 14.83
C ILE A 48 -73.37 -4.74 14.27
N LYS A 49 -73.02 -3.78 13.40
CA LYS A 49 -73.98 -2.88 12.70
C LYS A 49 -75.11 -3.65 12.03
N GLN A 50 -74.78 -4.72 11.31
CA GLN A 50 -75.77 -5.50 10.56
C GLN A 50 -76.69 -6.34 11.45
N LYS A 51 -76.18 -6.85 12.58
CA LYS A 51 -76.92 -7.77 13.45
C LYS A 51 -77.68 -7.07 14.56
N ASP A 52 -77.26 -5.87 14.94
CA ASP A 52 -77.91 -5.03 15.94
C ASP A 52 -77.77 -3.54 15.58
N PRO A 53 -78.62 -3.03 14.67
CA PRO A 53 -78.52 -1.66 14.14
C PRO A 53 -78.71 -0.56 15.20
N ASP A 54 -79.42 -0.87 16.29
CA ASP A 54 -79.73 0.07 17.36
C ASP A 54 -78.60 0.17 18.41
N PHE A 55 -77.57 -0.67 18.31
CA PHE A 55 -76.44 -0.67 19.23
C PHE A 55 -75.47 0.49 18.93
N ASP A 56 -75.19 1.33 19.93
CA ASP A 56 -74.22 2.41 19.81
C ASP A 56 -72.77 1.88 19.80
N ILE A 57 -72.17 1.91 18.62
CA ILE A 57 -70.79 1.47 18.37
C ILE A 57 -69.76 2.60 18.44
N SER A 58 -70.15 3.83 18.76
CA SER A 58 -69.27 5.01 18.64
C SER A 58 -67.95 4.83 19.42
N ASN A 59 -68.03 4.17 20.58
CA ASN A 59 -66.85 3.85 21.39
C ASN A 59 -65.91 2.84 20.70
N LEU A 60 -66.46 1.80 20.05
CA LEU A 60 -65.68 0.78 19.35
C LEU A 60 -65.01 1.35 18.08
N GLU A 61 -65.72 2.22 17.36
CA GLU A 61 -65.16 2.95 16.22
C GLU A 61 -64.01 3.86 16.66
N LYS A 62 -64.17 4.56 17.78
CA LYS A 62 -63.10 5.37 18.38
C LYS A 62 -61.88 4.52 18.75
N GLN A 63 -62.07 3.41 19.46
CA GLN A 63 -60.98 2.51 19.84
C GLN A 63 -60.21 1.97 18.62
N LEU A 64 -60.92 1.61 17.55
CA LEU A 64 -60.28 1.16 16.31
C LEU A 64 -59.51 2.28 15.61
N SER A 65 -60.07 3.50 15.59
CA SER A 65 -59.41 4.68 15.05
C SER A 65 -58.11 4.99 15.80
N ASP A 66 -58.18 5.03 17.14
CA ASP A 66 -57.03 5.26 18.01
C ASP A 66 -55.95 4.19 17.79
N LEU A 67 -56.35 2.92 17.65
CA LEU A 67 -55.44 1.81 17.34
C LEU A 67 -54.77 1.97 15.97
N LYS A 68 -55.50 2.40 14.93
CA LYS A 68 -54.95 2.67 13.59
C LYS A 68 -53.90 3.77 13.62
N ILE A 69 -54.20 4.88 14.29
CA ILE A 69 -53.28 6.01 14.45
C ILE A 69 -52.01 5.55 15.18
N ARG A 70 -52.17 4.84 16.31
CA ARG A 70 -51.06 4.31 17.10
C ARG A 70 -50.20 3.32 16.29
N CYS A 71 -50.83 2.43 15.52
CA CYS A 71 -50.16 1.46 14.66
C CYS A 71 -49.29 2.16 13.59
N GLY A 72 -49.84 3.18 12.91
CA GLY A 72 -49.12 3.98 11.92
C GLY A 72 -47.91 4.69 12.54
N ALA A 73 -48.13 5.49 13.58
CA ALA A 73 -47.07 6.28 14.23
C ALA A 73 -45.92 5.41 14.78
N THR A 74 -46.24 4.25 15.38
CA THR A 74 -45.22 3.35 15.96
C THR A 74 -44.43 2.62 14.87
N LYS A 75 -45.09 2.25 13.77
CA LYS A 75 -44.45 1.62 12.60
C LYS A 75 -43.46 2.58 11.95
N ASP A 76 -43.87 3.83 11.69
CA ASP A 76 -43.00 4.83 11.07
C ASP A 76 -41.77 5.13 11.94
N LYS A 77 -41.97 5.34 13.25
CA LYS A 77 -40.86 5.53 14.19
C LYS A 77 -39.89 4.35 14.20
N THR A 78 -40.40 3.12 14.19
CA THR A 78 -39.58 1.90 14.20
C THR A 78 -38.84 1.69 12.88
N LEU A 79 -39.47 1.98 11.74
CA LEU A 79 -38.85 1.90 10.43
C LEU A 79 -37.73 2.94 10.29
N THR A 80 -37.96 4.18 10.73
CA THR A 80 -36.92 5.23 10.75
C THR A 80 -35.75 4.85 11.65
N THR A 81 -36.02 4.32 12.85
CA THR A 81 -34.95 3.84 13.76
C THR A 81 -34.13 2.74 13.09
N ARG A 82 -34.78 1.73 12.50
CA ARG A 82 -34.08 0.65 11.77
C ARG A 82 -33.30 1.13 10.57
N ALA A 83 -33.80 2.13 9.84
CA ALA A 83 -33.10 2.71 8.70
C ALA A 83 -31.81 3.42 9.18
N ASN A 84 -31.90 4.20 10.26
CA ASN A 84 -30.75 4.86 10.87
C ASN A 84 -29.74 3.83 11.41
N ASP A 85 -30.19 2.76 12.07
CA ASP A 85 -29.32 1.69 12.55
C ASP A 85 -28.58 1.01 11.39
N LYS A 86 -29.27 0.81 10.27
CA LYS A 86 -28.70 0.22 9.05
C LYS A 86 -27.66 1.14 8.41
N GLU A 87 -27.95 2.44 8.32
CA GLU A 87 -27.01 3.44 7.80
C GLU A 87 -25.76 3.54 8.69
N HIS A 88 -25.95 3.61 10.00
CA HIS A 88 -24.86 3.60 10.98
C HIS A 88 -24.02 2.33 10.86
N TYR A 89 -24.66 1.16 10.72
CA TYR A 89 -23.95 -0.12 10.50
C TYR A 89 -23.09 -0.10 9.23
N TYR A 90 -23.63 0.37 8.09
CA TYR A 90 -22.85 0.44 6.84
C TYR A 90 -21.73 1.46 6.91
N ASN A 91 -21.96 2.62 7.55
CA ASN A 91 -20.92 3.61 7.78
C ASN A 91 -19.80 3.01 8.63
N ASN A 92 -20.13 2.26 9.69
CA ASN A 92 -19.15 1.59 10.53
C ASN A 92 -18.34 0.54 9.78
N ILE A 93 -18.97 -0.24 8.88
CA ILE A 93 -18.23 -1.17 8.00
C ILE A 93 -17.26 -0.40 7.12
N LYS A 94 -17.71 0.67 6.45
CA LYS A 94 -16.86 1.46 5.55
C LYS A 94 -15.67 2.09 6.28
N ILE A 95 -15.89 2.60 7.50
CA ILE A 95 -14.81 3.13 8.35
C ILE A 95 -13.85 2.01 8.73
N SER A 96 -14.37 0.85 9.15
CA SER A 96 -13.56 -0.32 9.52
C SER A 96 -12.70 -0.82 8.35
N ASP A 97 -13.26 -0.88 7.14
CA ASP A 97 -12.53 -1.28 5.92
C ASP A 97 -11.38 -0.31 5.61
N LYS A 98 -11.58 0.99 5.86
CA LYS A 98 -10.52 2.00 5.71
C LYS A 98 -9.46 1.88 6.80
N LEU A 99 -9.86 1.69 8.06
CA LEU A 99 -8.94 1.48 9.18
C LEU A 99 -8.16 0.17 9.06
N ASP A 100 -8.68 -0.83 8.37
CA ASP A 100 -7.96 -2.07 8.12
C ASP A 100 -6.64 -1.83 7.35
N VAL A 101 -6.55 -0.76 6.56
CA VAL A 101 -5.30 -0.36 5.89
C VAL A 101 -4.18 -0.19 6.92
N ILE A 102 -4.41 0.52 8.03
CA ILE A 102 -3.35 0.80 9.01
C ILE A 102 -2.88 -0.46 9.77
N THR A 103 -3.63 -1.56 9.71
CA THR A 103 -3.23 -2.85 10.31
C THR A 103 -2.50 -3.76 9.33
N ARG A 104 -2.57 -3.48 8.02
CA ARG A 104 -1.97 -4.32 6.96
C ARG A 104 -0.72 -3.70 6.37
N THR A 105 -0.58 -2.37 6.43
CA THR A 105 0.60 -1.64 5.94
C THR A 105 1.28 -0.89 7.08
N LYS A 106 2.54 -0.50 6.85
CA LYS A 106 3.33 0.40 7.71
C LYS A 106 3.74 1.68 6.98
N SER A 107 3.11 1.98 5.85
CA SER A 107 3.37 3.15 4.99
C SER A 107 2.07 3.66 4.40
N LEU A 108 1.92 4.98 4.29
CA LEU A 108 0.73 5.63 3.70
C LEU A 108 1.12 6.65 2.64
N SER A 109 0.33 6.71 1.57
CA SER A 109 0.30 7.84 0.64
C SER A 109 -0.26 9.10 1.31
N ASN A 110 -0.16 10.27 0.65
CA ASN A 110 -0.76 11.50 1.17
C ASN A 110 -2.29 11.40 1.17
N GLU A 111 -2.83 10.76 0.14
CA GLU A 111 -4.25 10.56 -0.09
C GLU A 111 -4.84 9.67 1.01
N ASP A 112 -4.25 8.50 1.25
CA ASP A 112 -4.73 7.57 2.29
C ASP A 112 -4.65 8.20 3.69
N ALA A 113 -3.56 8.92 3.98
CA ALA A 113 -3.41 9.62 5.26
C ALA A 113 -4.50 10.69 5.46
N SER A 114 -4.82 11.44 4.41
CA SER A 114 -5.86 12.48 4.47
C SER A 114 -7.25 11.88 4.61
N GLU A 115 -7.54 10.81 3.87
CA GLU A 115 -8.80 10.07 3.98
C GLU A 115 -9.00 9.51 5.39
N LEU A 116 -7.97 8.87 5.97
CA LEU A 116 -8.03 8.30 7.31
C LEU A 116 -8.27 9.35 8.39
N LEU A 117 -7.60 10.50 8.31
CA LEU A 117 -7.78 11.60 9.27
C LEU A 117 -9.14 12.30 9.16
N ALA A 118 -9.85 12.14 8.04
CA ALA A 118 -11.17 12.69 7.83
C ALA A 118 -12.31 11.76 8.31
N LEU A 119 -12.00 10.53 8.73
CA LEU A 119 -13.01 9.59 9.23
C LEU A 119 -13.53 10.02 10.60
N ASP A 120 -14.85 9.97 10.77
CA ASP A 120 -15.46 10.03 12.10
C ASP A 120 -15.32 8.67 12.78
N ILE A 121 -14.26 8.50 13.56
CA ILE A 121 -13.97 7.26 14.28
C ILE A 121 -14.66 7.18 15.65
N SER A 122 -15.50 8.17 16.02
CA SER A 122 -16.13 8.22 17.35
C SER A 122 -17.09 7.06 17.62
N THR A 123 -17.58 6.41 16.56
CA THR A 123 -18.50 5.27 16.62
C THR A 123 -17.80 3.91 16.57
N ILE A 124 -16.46 3.89 16.45
CA ILE A 124 -15.65 2.68 16.27
C ILE A 124 -14.82 2.40 17.52
N ASP A 125 -14.82 1.15 17.96
CA ASP A 125 -13.87 0.67 18.97
C ASP A 125 -12.47 0.53 18.36
N MET A 126 -11.59 1.47 18.70
CA MET A 126 -10.21 1.51 18.20
C MET A 126 -9.27 0.52 18.89
N SER A 127 -9.70 -0.20 19.94
CA SER A 127 -8.84 -1.06 20.76
C SER A 127 -8.12 -2.14 19.94
N ARG A 128 -8.85 -2.79 19.01
CA ARG A 128 -8.28 -3.80 18.10
C ARG A 128 -7.20 -3.20 17.20
N TYR A 129 -7.46 -2.04 16.60
CA TYR A 129 -6.55 -1.37 15.68
C TYR A 129 -5.31 -0.90 16.43
N GLN A 130 -5.49 -0.29 17.60
CA GLN A 130 -4.41 0.18 18.45
C GLN A 130 -3.46 -0.96 18.82
N ARG A 131 -3.98 -2.09 19.31
CA ARG A 131 -3.13 -3.24 19.69
C ARG A 131 -2.22 -3.70 18.54
N VAL A 132 -2.74 -3.80 17.32
CA VAL A 132 -1.94 -4.24 16.15
C VAL A 132 -0.86 -3.21 15.79
N VAL A 133 -1.18 -1.91 15.86
CA VAL A 133 -0.22 -0.84 15.57
C VAL A 133 0.86 -0.75 16.65
N GLU A 134 0.51 -1.00 17.92
CA GLU A 134 1.46 -1.10 19.03
C GLU A 134 2.44 -2.26 18.82
N GLU A 135 1.95 -3.45 18.42
CA GLU A 135 2.81 -4.60 18.06
C GLU A 135 3.80 -4.27 16.92
N PHE A 136 3.40 -3.45 15.95
CA PHE A 136 4.31 -2.99 14.90
C PHE A 136 5.37 -2.01 15.39
N SER A 137 5.08 -1.24 16.44
CA SER A 137 5.95 -0.18 16.93
C SER A 137 7.31 -0.71 17.39
N GLU A 138 7.33 -1.83 18.12
CA GLU A 138 8.58 -2.45 18.61
C GLU A 138 9.48 -2.92 17.46
N MET A 139 8.91 -3.65 16.49
CA MET A 139 9.63 -4.12 15.30
C MET A 139 10.13 -2.93 14.47
N THR A 140 9.34 -1.87 14.38
CA THR A 140 9.75 -0.68 13.64
C THR A 140 10.91 0.04 14.30
N LEU A 141 10.87 0.24 15.62
CA LEU A 141 11.94 0.91 16.36
C LEU A 141 13.23 0.11 16.43
N SER A 142 13.13 -1.21 16.61
CA SER A 142 14.31 -2.08 16.77
C SER A 142 14.97 -2.45 15.45
N ARG A 143 14.23 -2.46 14.33
CA ARG A 143 14.73 -2.99 13.06
C ARG A 143 14.43 -2.10 11.87
N ASP A 144 13.16 -1.79 11.60
CA ASP A 144 12.78 -1.21 10.31
C ASP A 144 13.34 0.23 10.15
N LEU A 145 13.23 1.08 11.17
CA LEU A 145 13.74 2.45 11.15
C LEU A 145 15.28 2.52 11.09
N PRO A 146 16.06 1.80 11.94
CA PRO A 146 17.51 1.76 11.83
C PRO A 146 18.00 1.26 10.46
N ASN A 147 17.42 0.19 9.92
CA ASN A 147 17.81 -0.35 8.63
C ASN A 147 17.57 0.66 7.51
N LEU A 148 16.41 1.33 7.52
CA LEU A 148 16.09 2.32 6.51
C LEU A 148 17.01 3.54 6.58
N LYS A 149 17.36 3.97 7.80
CA LYS A 149 18.36 5.03 8.01
C LYS A 149 19.73 4.61 7.48
N SER A 150 20.18 3.38 7.76
CA SER A 150 21.46 2.85 7.24
C SER A 150 21.50 2.87 5.72
N LEU A 151 20.43 2.42 5.06
CA LEU A 151 20.33 2.46 3.60
C LEU A 151 20.42 3.90 3.06
N ILE A 152 19.77 4.86 3.71
CA ILE A 152 19.86 6.28 3.34
C ILE A 152 21.27 6.82 3.57
N ASP A 153 21.91 6.43 4.67
CA ASP A 153 23.22 6.92 5.07
C ASP A 153 24.37 6.32 4.27
N GLU A 154 24.22 5.13 3.70
CA GLU A 154 25.30 4.40 3.02
C GLU A 154 25.21 4.48 1.49
N THR A 155 24.06 4.87 0.94
CA THR A 155 23.84 4.90 -0.52
C THR A 155 24.39 6.18 -1.14
N PRO A 156 25.46 6.11 -1.96
CA PRO A 156 26.04 7.30 -2.57
C PRO A 156 25.25 7.77 -3.81
N ILE A 157 24.40 6.91 -4.39
CA ILE A 157 23.69 7.21 -5.63
C ILE A 157 22.39 7.96 -5.31
N VAL A 158 22.28 9.20 -5.83
CA VAL A 158 21.16 10.11 -5.53
C VAL A 158 19.79 9.50 -5.87
N GLN A 159 19.67 8.79 -6.98
CA GLN A 159 18.40 8.18 -7.38
C GLN A 159 17.99 7.05 -6.44
N GLU A 160 18.95 6.22 -6.02
CA GLU A 160 18.70 5.09 -5.13
C GLU A 160 18.38 5.57 -3.71
N VAL A 161 19.12 6.57 -3.19
CA VAL A 161 18.86 7.13 -1.87
C VAL A 161 17.48 7.78 -1.79
N LEU A 162 16.97 8.35 -2.89
CA LEU A 162 15.63 8.94 -2.94
C LEU A 162 14.52 7.89 -2.88
N ILE A 163 14.75 6.69 -3.42
CA ILE A 163 13.81 5.57 -3.27
C ILE A 163 13.69 5.21 -1.78
N HIS A 164 14.83 5.12 -1.08
CA HIS A 164 14.85 4.83 0.35
C HIS A 164 14.23 5.96 1.19
N TYR A 165 14.51 7.22 0.85
CA TYR A 165 13.96 8.39 1.53
C TYR A 165 12.45 8.55 1.31
N ASN A 166 11.93 8.23 0.13
CA ASN A 166 10.49 8.23 -0.14
C ASN A 166 9.77 7.17 0.70
N ARG A 167 10.33 5.95 0.76
CA ARG A 167 9.82 4.90 1.65
C ARG A 167 9.85 5.35 3.12
N PHE A 168 10.91 6.03 3.55
CA PHE A 168 11.01 6.59 4.90
C PHE A 168 9.92 7.62 5.15
N SER A 169 9.68 8.51 4.19
CA SER A 169 8.66 9.56 4.28
C SER A 169 7.24 8.99 4.38
N ASP A 170 6.92 7.94 3.61
CA ASP A 170 5.62 7.28 3.68
C ASP A 170 5.41 6.52 5.01
N GLN A 171 6.47 5.93 5.58
CA GLN A 171 6.42 5.33 6.92
C GLN A 171 6.29 6.39 8.01
N LYS A 172 7.02 7.51 7.92
CA LYS A 172 6.86 8.65 8.83
C LYS A 172 5.42 9.17 8.80
N ARG A 173 4.83 9.29 7.60
CA ARG A 173 3.43 9.71 7.42
C ARG A 173 2.47 8.72 8.07
N TYR A 174 2.69 7.41 7.87
CA TYR A 174 1.92 6.37 8.57
C TYR A 174 1.93 6.60 10.08
N TRP A 175 3.11 6.71 10.71
CA TRP A 175 3.23 6.89 12.16
C TRP A 175 2.62 8.21 12.64
N GLN A 176 2.76 9.28 11.86
CA GLN A 176 2.08 10.55 12.15
C GLN A 176 0.56 10.38 12.18
N THR A 177 0.00 9.71 11.17
CA THR A 177 -1.45 9.49 11.05
C THR A 177 -1.97 8.63 12.20
N VAL A 178 -1.36 7.48 12.47
CA VAL A 178 -1.84 6.61 13.56
C VAL A 178 -1.67 7.26 14.94
N SER A 179 -0.64 8.09 15.15
CA SER A 179 -0.50 8.84 16.42
C SER A 179 -1.62 9.86 16.66
N LYS A 180 -2.23 10.38 15.59
CA LYS A 180 -3.40 11.28 15.68
C LYS A 180 -4.70 10.52 15.89
N LEU A 181 -4.85 9.36 15.26
CA LEU A 181 -6.03 8.50 15.42
C LEU A 181 -6.06 7.82 16.80
N MET A 182 -4.89 7.58 17.40
CA MET A 182 -4.73 6.87 18.68
C MET A 182 -3.88 7.70 19.66
N PRO A 183 -4.35 8.89 20.08
CA PRO A 183 -3.54 9.84 20.83
C PRO A 183 -3.16 9.36 22.25
N ASN A 184 -3.86 8.36 22.76
CA ASN A 184 -3.64 7.80 24.10
C ASN A 184 -2.55 6.71 24.14
N SER A 185 -1.96 6.34 23.00
CA SER A 185 -0.88 5.33 22.93
C SER A 185 0.49 5.99 22.94
N ASP A 186 1.19 5.91 24.08
CA ASP A 186 2.53 6.48 24.23
C ASP A 186 3.55 5.83 23.30
N ILE A 187 3.46 4.52 23.07
CA ILE A 187 4.42 3.82 22.19
C ILE A 187 4.25 4.23 20.72
N ILE A 188 3.02 4.44 20.24
CA ILE A 188 2.76 4.94 18.88
C ILE A 188 3.29 6.37 18.73
N LYS A 189 2.99 7.24 19.71
CA LYS A 189 3.50 8.63 19.74
C LYS A 189 5.03 8.67 19.75
N ASN A 190 5.67 7.86 20.60
CA ASN A 190 7.12 7.76 20.66
C ASN A 190 7.72 7.26 19.35
N THR A 191 7.06 6.31 18.68
CA THR A 191 7.50 5.81 17.36
C THR A 191 7.50 6.92 16.32
N TYR A 192 6.42 7.71 16.24
CA TYR A 192 6.38 8.89 15.35
C TYR A 192 7.50 9.89 15.67
N LEU A 193 7.71 10.21 16.95
CA LEU A 193 8.77 11.15 17.36
C LEU A 193 10.18 10.67 16.97
N LYS A 194 10.42 9.36 16.93
CA LYS A 194 11.69 8.79 16.45
C LYS A 194 11.87 8.99 14.94
N TYR A 195 10.82 8.82 14.14
CA TYR A 195 10.88 9.19 12.71
C TYR A 195 11.11 10.69 12.53
N GLU A 196 10.45 11.54 13.33
CA GLU A 196 10.64 12.99 13.27
C GLU A 196 12.08 13.39 13.60
N ALA A 197 12.69 12.75 14.61
CA ALA A 197 14.08 12.97 14.97
C ALA A 197 15.05 12.56 13.84
N VAL A 198 14.84 11.38 13.24
CA VAL A 198 15.68 10.92 12.11
C VAL A 198 15.51 11.82 10.90
N ASP A 199 14.30 12.29 10.59
CA ASP A 199 14.07 13.21 9.46
C ASP A 199 14.81 14.55 9.64
N LYS A 200 14.83 15.08 10.88
CA LYS A 200 15.61 16.27 11.24
C LYS A 200 17.11 16.03 11.09
N GLU A 201 17.61 14.86 11.52
CA GLU A 201 19.02 14.47 11.35
C GLU A 201 19.41 14.38 9.87
N LEU A 202 18.53 13.83 9.04
CA LEU A 202 18.74 13.68 7.60
C LEU A 202 18.68 15.02 6.84
N GLY A 203 18.10 16.07 7.42
CA GLY A 203 17.89 17.37 6.76
C GLY A 203 16.85 17.33 5.65
N GLY A 204 15.91 16.38 5.74
CA GLY A 204 14.91 16.11 4.71
C GLY A 204 15.51 15.70 3.35
N GLU A 205 14.69 15.77 2.29
CA GLU A 205 15.09 15.33 0.94
C GLU A 205 16.33 16.06 0.41
N ALA A 206 16.43 17.37 0.69
CA ALA A 206 17.57 18.18 0.27
C ALA A 206 18.87 17.77 0.99
N GLY A 207 18.79 17.49 2.29
CA GLY A 207 19.92 17.02 3.09
C GLY A 207 20.42 15.66 2.58
N VAL A 208 19.50 14.71 2.36
CA VAL A 208 19.83 13.39 1.81
C VAL A 208 20.47 13.47 0.43
N LYS A 209 19.92 14.27 -0.48
CA LYS A 209 20.52 14.52 -1.82
C LYS A 209 21.93 15.07 -1.71
N SER A 210 22.16 16.02 -0.81
CA SER A 210 23.45 16.65 -0.60
C SER A 210 24.48 15.65 -0.06
N LYS A 211 24.09 14.86 0.94
CA LYS A 211 24.93 13.82 1.55
C LYS A 211 25.34 12.76 0.52
N ALA A 212 24.38 12.23 -0.24
CA ALA A 212 24.67 11.23 -1.27
C ALA A 212 25.63 11.77 -2.34
N LYS A 213 25.41 13.02 -2.81
CA LYS A 213 26.36 13.68 -3.74
C LYS A 213 27.76 13.80 -3.17
N ALA A 214 27.89 14.18 -1.90
CA ALA A 214 29.20 14.29 -1.24
C ALA A 214 29.87 12.91 -1.13
N GLN A 215 29.12 11.88 -0.72
CA GLN A 215 29.62 10.51 -0.64
C GLN A 215 30.03 9.95 -2.00
N TYR A 216 29.24 10.21 -3.05
CA TYR A 216 29.61 9.84 -4.41
C TYR A 216 30.87 10.57 -4.88
N GLY A 217 31.01 11.84 -4.55
CA GLY A 217 32.23 12.61 -4.79
C GLY A 217 33.46 11.98 -4.12
N GLU A 218 33.35 11.60 -2.85
CA GLU A 218 34.43 10.90 -2.13
C GLU A 218 34.71 9.50 -2.69
N TYR A 219 33.66 8.75 -3.07
CA TYR A 219 33.81 7.47 -3.76
C TYR A 219 34.57 7.63 -5.06
N LEU A 220 34.24 8.64 -5.88
CA LEU A 220 34.92 8.92 -7.13
C LEU A 220 36.38 9.34 -6.89
N LYS A 221 36.67 10.19 -5.90
CA LYS A 221 38.05 10.60 -5.56
C LYS A 221 38.95 9.40 -5.25
N ASN A 222 38.41 8.39 -4.58
CA ASN A 222 39.14 7.18 -4.21
C ASN A 222 39.09 6.08 -5.27
N LYS A 223 38.35 6.30 -6.37
CA LYS A 223 38.21 5.32 -7.43
C LYS A 223 39.46 5.30 -8.29
N THR A 224 40.12 4.16 -8.31
CA THR A 224 41.32 3.92 -9.12
C THR A 224 41.05 2.87 -10.19
N MET A 225 41.77 2.95 -11.29
CA MET A 225 41.79 1.90 -12.29
C MET A 225 42.35 0.60 -11.65
N PRO A 226 41.75 -0.58 -11.91
CA PRO A 226 42.33 -1.85 -11.49
C PRO A 226 43.76 -1.98 -11.99
N LYS A 227 44.69 -2.47 -11.16
CA LYS A 227 46.09 -2.65 -11.56
C LYS A 227 46.19 -3.73 -12.65
N ALA A 228 47.08 -3.51 -13.62
CA ALA A 228 47.41 -4.54 -14.59
C ALA A 228 48.03 -5.74 -13.88
N VAL A 229 47.52 -6.93 -14.20
CA VAL A 229 48.05 -8.21 -13.71
C VAL A 229 49.25 -8.64 -14.57
N THR A 230 49.26 -8.28 -15.84
CA THR A 230 50.35 -8.55 -16.78
C THR A 230 50.41 -7.48 -17.87
N HIS A 231 51.53 -7.43 -18.60
CA HIS A 231 51.75 -6.60 -19.77
C HIS A 231 52.01 -7.49 -20.99
N ASP A 232 51.10 -7.45 -21.95
CA ASP A 232 51.16 -8.23 -23.20
C ASP A 232 50.72 -7.33 -24.34
N ALA A 233 51.69 -6.80 -25.08
CA ALA A 233 51.45 -5.82 -26.14
C ALA A 233 50.54 -6.37 -27.26
N THR A 234 50.55 -7.68 -27.50
CA THR A 234 49.71 -8.30 -28.53
C THR A 234 48.26 -8.38 -28.05
N ALA A 235 48.04 -8.80 -26.80
CA ALA A 235 46.70 -8.80 -26.22
C ALA A 235 46.13 -7.38 -26.04
N GLU A 236 46.95 -6.43 -25.59
CA GLU A 236 46.55 -5.02 -25.49
C GLU A 236 46.15 -4.44 -26.85
N ALA A 237 46.86 -4.78 -27.93
CA ALA A 237 46.50 -4.35 -29.28
C ALA A 237 45.16 -4.96 -29.76
N ILE A 238 44.91 -6.23 -29.45
CA ILE A 238 43.62 -6.89 -29.75
C ILE A 238 42.48 -6.20 -29.00
N ILE A 239 42.67 -5.92 -27.70
CA ILE A 239 41.66 -5.26 -26.87
C ILE A 239 41.40 -3.82 -27.33
N LYS A 240 42.46 -3.08 -27.66
CA LYS A 240 42.34 -1.74 -28.22
C LYS A 240 41.49 -1.73 -29.50
N LYS A 241 41.80 -2.64 -30.43
CA LYS A 241 41.05 -2.76 -31.68
C LYS A 241 39.58 -3.10 -31.43
N ALA A 242 39.29 -4.08 -30.58
CA ALA A 242 37.93 -4.47 -30.23
C ALA A 242 37.13 -3.30 -29.61
N TYR A 243 37.75 -2.52 -28.72
CA TYR A 243 37.18 -1.31 -28.13
C TYR A 243 36.90 -0.22 -29.18
N GLU A 244 37.85 0.04 -30.08
CA GLU A 244 37.68 1.02 -31.17
C GLU A 244 36.58 0.59 -32.15
N ASP A 245 36.48 -0.71 -32.46
CA ASP A 245 35.43 -1.28 -33.32
C ASP A 245 34.03 -1.16 -32.68
N GLU A 246 33.90 -1.41 -31.38
CA GLU A 246 32.66 -1.13 -30.64
C GLU A 246 32.31 0.36 -30.68
N GLY A 247 33.28 1.23 -30.39
CA GLY A 247 33.09 2.67 -30.43
C GLY A 247 32.61 3.16 -31.80
N ARG A 248 33.18 2.64 -32.90
CA ARG A 248 32.74 2.96 -34.27
C ARG A 248 31.32 2.47 -34.54
N ARG A 249 30.98 1.23 -34.17
CA ARG A 249 29.63 0.67 -34.37
C ARG A 249 28.56 1.46 -33.63
N GLN A 250 28.88 1.94 -32.42
CA GLN A 250 27.94 2.70 -31.59
C GLN A 250 28.00 4.22 -31.83
N GLY A 251 28.89 4.70 -32.71
CA GLY A 251 29.07 6.13 -32.98
C GLY A 251 29.63 6.93 -31.80
N TYR A 252 30.38 6.29 -30.90
CA TYR A 252 30.98 6.94 -29.74
C TYR A 252 32.20 7.78 -30.14
N ASN A 253 32.28 9.01 -29.63
CA ASN A 253 33.43 9.90 -29.79
C ASN A 253 34.26 9.92 -28.50
N ARG A 254 35.14 8.93 -28.34
CA ARG A 254 35.91 8.72 -27.12
C ARG A 254 37.38 8.49 -27.44
N THR A 255 38.26 8.94 -26.56
CA THR A 255 39.70 8.72 -26.66
C THR A 255 40.12 7.68 -25.64
N LEU A 256 40.71 6.57 -26.10
CA LEU A 256 41.33 5.57 -25.23
C LEU A 256 42.50 6.20 -24.47
N ILE A 257 42.53 6.07 -23.15
CA ILE A 257 43.63 6.56 -22.29
C ILE A 257 44.54 5.41 -21.88
N LYS A 258 43.96 4.33 -21.33
CA LYS A 258 44.74 3.23 -20.75
C LYS A 258 44.01 1.90 -20.83
N ILE A 259 44.78 0.80 -20.97
CA ILE A 259 44.32 -0.58 -20.86
C ILE A 259 45.15 -1.26 -19.77
N ASN A 260 44.49 -1.94 -18.82
CA ASN A 260 45.15 -2.82 -17.86
C ASN A 260 44.55 -4.22 -18.01
N LEU A 261 45.38 -5.20 -18.38
CA LEU A 261 44.96 -6.60 -18.45
C LEU A 261 44.67 -7.12 -17.04
N LEU A 262 43.51 -7.77 -16.86
CA LEU A 262 43.08 -8.29 -15.56
C LEU A 262 43.43 -9.77 -15.37
N GLU A 263 43.99 -10.39 -16.40
CA GLU A 263 44.28 -11.83 -16.46
C GLU A 263 45.69 -12.06 -17.01
N ASN A 264 46.41 -13.04 -16.44
CA ASN A 264 47.77 -13.40 -16.84
C ASN A 264 47.86 -13.90 -18.28
N ASP A 265 46.84 -14.62 -18.75
CA ASP A 265 46.78 -15.20 -20.09
C ASP A 265 45.31 -15.33 -20.55
N TRP A 266 45.11 -15.80 -21.77
CA TRP A 266 43.80 -16.10 -22.35
C TRP A 266 43.13 -17.28 -21.65
N THR A 267 41.85 -17.12 -21.32
CA THR A 267 41.00 -18.22 -20.88
C THR A 267 40.49 -19.00 -22.09
N ILE A 268 40.93 -20.25 -22.25
CA ILE A 268 40.44 -21.14 -23.31
C ILE A 268 39.01 -21.59 -23.02
N LEU A 269 38.14 -21.46 -24.02
CA LEU A 269 36.75 -21.84 -23.94
C LEU A 269 36.56 -23.16 -24.70
N THR A 270 36.01 -24.16 -24.02
CA THR A 270 35.76 -25.49 -24.57
C THR A 270 34.31 -25.90 -24.38
N LYS A 271 33.77 -26.74 -25.27
CA LYS A 271 32.47 -27.39 -25.04
C LYS A 271 32.57 -28.32 -23.83
N LYS A 272 31.69 -28.12 -22.84
CA LYS A 272 31.68 -28.84 -21.54
C LYS A 272 31.82 -30.37 -21.67
N TYR A 273 31.18 -30.98 -22.68
CA TYR A 273 31.12 -32.44 -22.81
C TYR A 273 32.13 -33.03 -23.79
N THR A 274 32.62 -32.26 -24.77
CA THR A 274 33.50 -32.78 -25.82
C THR A 274 34.95 -32.31 -25.69
N GLY A 275 35.22 -31.30 -24.85
CA GLY A 275 36.54 -30.69 -24.72
C GLY A 275 37.01 -29.90 -25.96
N VAL A 276 36.18 -29.86 -27.01
CA VAL A 276 36.50 -29.15 -28.26
C VAL A 276 36.64 -27.66 -27.96
N ILE A 277 37.78 -27.08 -28.33
CA ILE A 277 38.05 -25.64 -28.23
C ILE A 277 37.09 -24.89 -29.17
N VAL A 278 36.37 -23.94 -28.60
CA VAL A 278 35.44 -23.05 -29.34
C VAL A 278 35.97 -21.64 -29.48
N GLY A 279 36.90 -21.25 -28.61
CA GLY A 279 37.49 -19.92 -28.63
C GLY A 279 38.33 -19.67 -27.40
N ARG A 280 38.65 -18.40 -27.19
CA ARG A 280 39.31 -17.91 -25.99
C ARG A 280 38.77 -16.54 -25.64
N LYS A 281 38.87 -16.16 -24.38
CA LYS A 281 38.52 -14.81 -23.93
C LYS A 281 39.58 -14.22 -23.03
N ARG A 282 39.60 -12.89 -22.97
CA ARG A 282 40.46 -12.16 -22.05
C ARG A 282 39.80 -10.88 -21.56
N ALA A 283 39.96 -10.57 -20.28
CA ALA A 283 39.40 -9.38 -19.65
C ALA A 283 40.45 -8.28 -19.43
N ALA A 284 40.04 -7.03 -19.65
CA ALA A 284 40.80 -5.84 -19.31
C ALA A 284 39.94 -4.77 -18.64
N ALA A 285 40.56 -3.91 -17.85
CA ALA A 285 40.01 -2.61 -17.53
C ALA A 285 40.44 -1.61 -18.62
N ILE A 286 39.49 -0.81 -19.11
CA ILE A 286 39.74 0.19 -20.15
C ILE A 286 39.32 1.55 -19.64
N ALA A 287 40.24 2.50 -19.57
CA ALA A 287 39.96 3.89 -19.23
C ALA A 287 39.97 4.76 -20.49
N PHE A 288 38.99 5.65 -20.61
CA PHE A 288 38.80 6.50 -21.78
C PHE A 288 38.23 7.87 -21.40
N LYS A 289 38.41 8.84 -22.29
CA LYS A 289 37.83 10.19 -22.20
C LYS A 289 36.70 10.34 -23.19
N ASP A 290 35.54 10.81 -22.77
CA ASP A 290 34.53 11.28 -23.70
C ASP A 290 34.97 12.62 -24.29
N ASN A 291 35.05 12.73 -25.62
CA ASN A 291 35.58 13.93 -26.27
C ASN A 291 34.57 15.07 -26.31
N LYS A 292 33.28 14.82 -26.04
CA LYS A 292 32.24 15.85 -25.96
C LYS A 292 32.16 16.45 -24.57
N THR A 293 32.11 15.61 -23.53
CA THR A 293 31.99 16.10 -22.14
C THR A 293 33.35 16.37 -21.49
N GLY A 294 34.42 15.77 -22.01
CA GLY A 294 35.75 15.82 -21.42
C GLY A 294 35.90 14.92 -20.18
N GLU A 295 34.86 14.17 -19.80
CA GLU A 295 34.86 13.32 -18.62
C GLU A 295 35.60 12.01 -18.87
N CYS A 296 36.31 11.54 -17.84
CA CYS A 296 36.96 10.24 -17.86
C CYS A 296 36.02 9.17 -17.31
N SER A 297 36.02 8.02 -17.97
CA SER A 297 35.26 6.85 -17.59
C SER A 297 36.11 5.60 -17.76
N MET A 298 35.69 4.51 -17.14
CA MET A 298 36.26 3.20 -17.38
C MET A 298 35.20 2.12 -17.58
N TYR A 299 35.54 1.13 -18.38
CA TYR A 299 34.96 -0.20 -18.28
C TYR A 299 35.81 -1.01 -17.31
N ARG A 300 35.22 -1.39 -16.17
CA ARG A 300 35.94 -2.18 -15.16
C ARG A 300 36.24 -3.59 -15.68
N PHE A 301 35.32 -4.14 -16.48
CA PHE A 301 35.50 -5.41 -17.19
C PHE A 301 35.09 -5.22 -18.65
N PHE A 302 36.09 -5.21 -19.52
CA PHE A 302 35.93 -5.31 -20.95
C PHE A 302 36.44 -6.67 -21.39
N GLU A 303 35.54 -7.53 -21.86
CA GLU A 303 35.90 -8.87 -22.31
C GLU A 303 36.03 -8.88 -23.83
N VAL A 304 37.17 -9.37 -24.33
CA VAL A 304 37.31 -9.73 -25.74
C VAL A 304 37.21 -11.23 -25.88
N TYR A 305 36.36 -11.65 -26.80
CA TYR A 305 36.24 -13.03 -27.25
C TYR A 305 36.90 -13.19 -28.63
N GLN A 306 37.58 -14.32 -28.84
CA GLN A 306 38.06 -14.75 -30.15
C GLN A 306 37.61 -16.18 -30.41
N GLN A 307 36.98 -16.40 -31.56
CA GLN A 307 36.52 -17.71 -31.98
C GLN A 307 37.68 -18.57 -32.51
N TYR A 308 37.69 -19.86 -32.16
CA TYR A 308 38.62 -20.82 -32.75
C TYR A 308 38.05 -21.40 -34.04
N ASN A 309 38.81 -21.34 -35.14
CA ASN A 309 38.37 -21.77 -36.47
C ASN A 309 39.02 -23.09 -36.95
N GLY A 310 39.72 -23.80 -36.06
CA GLY A 310 40.40 -25.06 -36.38
C GLY A 310 41.90 -24.92 -36.61
N SER A 311 42.40 -23.74 -37.00
CA SER A 311 43.83 -23.48 -37.19
C SER A 311 44.36 -22.28 -36.38
N GLY A 312 43.46 -21.41 -35.89
CA GLY A 312 43.83 -20.27 -35.06
C GLY A 312 42.61 -19.57 -34.46
N TYR A 313 42.85 -18.39 -33.89
CA TYR A 313 41.84 -17.54 -33.29
C TYR A 313 41.55 -16.32 -34.18
N SER A 314 40.28 -16.03 -34.41
CA SER A 314 39.81 -14.92 -35.24
C SER A 314 38.55 -14.28 -34.64
N ASN A 315 38.11 -13.13 -35.19
CA ASN A 315 36.94 -12.35 -34.77
C ASN A 315 37.08 -11.78 -33.36
N ASP A 316 37.69 -10.60 -33.26
CA ASP A 316 37.91 -9.87 -32.01
C ASP A 316 36.61 -9.17 -31.56
N GLU A 317 35.75 -9.89 -30.85
CA GLU A 317 34.48 -9.33 -30.37
C GLU A 317 34.64 -8.79 -28.96
N GLY A 318 34.60 -7.47 -28.84
CA GLY A 318 34.57 -6.77 -27.56
C GLY A 318 33.16 -6.66 -26.99
N THR A 319 33.03 -6.95 -25.70
CA THR A 319 31.82 -6.70 -24.92
C THR A 319 32.19 -5.92 -23.67
N SER A 320 31.50 -4.79 -23.47
CA SER A 320 31.69 -3.93 -22.32
C SER A 320 30.64 -4.21 -21.24
N THR A 321 31.04 -4.13 -19.97
CA THR A 321 30.10 -4.05 -18.85
C THR A 321 29.66 -2.61 -18.60
N THR A 322 29.03 -2.36 -17.46
CA THR A 322 28.68 -1.02 -16.96
C THR A 322 29.87 -0.07 -17.06
N GLN A 323 29.64 1.08 -17.70
CA GLN A 323 30.55 2.22 -17.71
C GLN A 323 30.53 2.90 -16.35
N GLU A 324 31.70 3.25 -15.83
CA GLU A 324 31.85 3.89 -14.54
C GLU A 324 32.67 5.18 -14.67
N LEU A 325 32.26 6.26 -14.01
CA LEU A 325 33.08 7.48 -13.94
C LEU A 325 34.35 7.23 -13.11
N ILE A 326 35.44 7.88 -13.50
CA ILE A 326 36.71 7.88 -12.76
C ILE A 326 37.39 9.25 -12.94
N PRO A 327 38.00 9.84 -11.90
CA PRO A 327 38.81 11.05 -12.07
C PRO A 327 39.98 10.77 -13.04
N CYS A 328 40.23 11.69 -13.96
CA CYS A 328 41.25 11.50 -14.99
C CYS A 328 42.66 11.33 -14.36
N GLU A 329 42.92 12.02 -13.24
CA GLU A 329 44.14 11.95 -12.44
C GLU A 329 44.38 10.59 -11.78
N ASN A 330 43.34 9.77 -11.65
CA ASN A 330 43.39 8.43 -11.07
C ASN A 330 43.64 7.33 -12.11
N ILE A 331 43.77 7.69 -13.38
CA ILE A 331 44.19 6.79 -14.46
C ILE A 331 45.72 6.78 -14.47
N LYS A 332 46.31 5.92 -13.65
CA LYS A 332 47.77 5.77 -13.51
C LYS A 332 48.26 4.43 -14.01
#